data_AF-A0A9P5Q5T5-F1
#
_entry.id   AF-A0A9P5Q5T5-F1
#
_cell.length_a   1.000
_cell.length_b   1.000
_cell.length_c   1.000
_cell.angle_alpha   90.00
_cell.angle_beta   90.00
_cell.angle_gamma   90.00
#
_symmetry.space_group_name_H-M   'P 1'
#
loop_
_entity.id
_entity.type
_entity.pdbx_description
1 polymer ?
#
loop_
_entity_poly.entity_id
_entity_poly.type
_entity_poly.pdbx_seq_one_letter_code
_entity_poly.pdbx_strand_id
1 'polypeptide(L)'
;MFSLRPLSAFILAVSTASVLAGTFVSPAASSTISSSAEFNFTWVSSRYFEESSQSVSVLLAPNANFPLEGIVLAKDLTPISSGVGESGPTYYAPLTPEFVASSSHTGDFVLVVVEDYTAYGGNAGMSVEYETITLN
;
A
#
# COMPACT_ATOMS: atom_id res chain seq x y z
N MET A 1 -18.27 -25.74 -48.30
CA MET A 1 -18.84 -24.48 -47.76
C MET A 1 -18.81 -24.58 -46.25
N PHE A 2 -17.80 -24.05 -45.57
CA PHE A 2 -17.72 -24.06 -44.11
C PHE A 2 -17.75 -22.63 -43.60
N SER A 3 -18.84 -22.29 -42.91
CA SER A 3 -19.04 -21.05 -42.18
C SER A 3 -18.55 -21.27 -40.75
N LEU A 4 -17.49 -20.57 -40.34
CA LEU A 4 -17.03 -20.51 -38.97
C LEU A 4 -17.32 -19.10 -38.45
N ARG A 5 -18.27 -19.02 -37.53
CA ARG A 5 -18.68 -17.80 -36.84
C ARG A 5 -17.50 -17.22 -36.07
N PRO A 6 -17.32 -15.88 -35.99
CA PRO A 6 -16.30 -15.30 -35.15
C PRO A 6 -16.63 -15.61 -33.68
N LEU A 7 -15.66 -16.21 -32.99
CA LEU A 7 -15.62 -16.36 -31.53
C LEU A 7 -15.84 -14.95 -30.95
N SER A 8 -16.97 -14.74 -30.28
CA SER A 8 -17.15 -13.53 -29.45
C SER A 8 -16.18 -13.63 -28.29
N ALA A 9 -15.07 -12.90 -28.37
CA ALA A 9 -14.17 -12.70 -27.26
C ALA A 9 -14.91 -11.90 -26.18
N PHE A 10 -15.24 -12.57 -25.07
CA PHE A 10 -15.78 -11.92 -23.89
C PHE A 10 -14.62 -11.23 -23.17
N ILE A 11 -14.34 -9.98 -23.53
CA ILE A 11 -13.37 -9.16 -22.81
C ILE A 11 -14.03 -8.75 -21.50
N LEU A 12 -13.62 -9.38 -20.39
CA LEU A 12 -13.87 -8.85 -19.05
C LEU A 12 -13.06 -7.57 -18.90
N ALA A 13 -13.68 -6.44 -19.22
CA ALA A 13 -13.19 -5.14 -18.81
C ALA A 13 -13.37 -5.05 -17.30
N VAL A 14 -12.32 -5.41 -16.54
CA VAL A 14 -12.23 -5.00 -15.14
C VAL A 14 -12.03 -3.49 -15.18
N SER A 15 -13.13 -2.75 -15.04
CA SER A 15 -13.12 -1.36 -14.63
C SER A 15 -12.48 -1.31 -13.25
N THR A 16 -11.15 -1.24 -13.18
CA THR A 16 -10.48 -0.78 -11.96
C THR A 16 -10.77 0.71 -11.90
N ALA A 17 -11.90 1.09 -11.30
CA ALA A 17 -11.95 2.39 -10.64
C ALA A 17 -10.79 2.32 -9.63
N SER A 18 -9.69 3.01 -9.94
CA SER A 18 -8.56 3.14 -9.03
C SER A 18 -9.02 4.07 -7.92
N VAL A 19 -9.83 3.54 -7.02
CA VAL A 19 -10.09 4.21 -5.75
C VAL A 19 -8.77 4.15 -4.99
N LEU A 20 -8.18 5.31 -4.70
CA LEU A 20 -7.02 5.40 -3.81
C LEU A 20 -7.34 4.60 -2.54
N ALA A 21 -6.47 3.67 -2.15
CA ALA A 21 -6.69 2.88 -0.92
C ALA A 21 -6.55 3.76 0.33
N GLY A 22 -5.78 4.84 0.20
CA GLY A 22 -5.65 5.86 1.22
C GLY A 22 -4.63 6.91 0.84
N THR A 23 -4.03 7.56 1.82
CA THR A 23 -3.11 8.69 1.61
C THR A 23 -1.98 8.64 2.61
N PHE A 24 -0.75 8.75 2.10
CA PHE A 24 0.44 8.96 2.92
C PHE A 24 0.43 10.38 3.50
N VAL A 25 0.48 10.46 4.83
CA VAL A 25 0.73 11.72 5.54
C VAL A 25 2.22 11.85 5.84
N SER A 26 2.87 10.73 6.16
CA SER A 26 4.32 10.63 6.34
C SER A 26 4.81 9.22 6.01
N PRO A 27 5.95 9.06 5.33
CA PRO A 27 6.71 10.12 4.66
C PRO A 27 5.94 10.73 3.49
N ALA A 28 6.21 12.00 3.18
CA ALA A 28 5.63 12.67 2.01
C ALA A 28 6.28 12.16 0.72
N ALA A 29 5.58 12.33 -0.40
CA ALA A 29 6.08 11.96 -1.71
C ALA A 29 7.46 12.55 -2.00
N SER A 30 8.36 11.69 -2.51
CA SER A 30 9.74 12.02 -2.86
C SER A 30 10.58 12.56 -1.70
N SER A 31 10.20 12.27 -0.46
CA SER A 31 10.99 12.64 0.71
C SER A 31 12.17 11.69 0.93
N THR A 32 13.18 12.19 1.63
CA THR A 32 14.36 11.42 2.02
C THR A 32 14.23 10.92 3.44
N ILE A 33 14.41 9.62 3.65
CA ILE A 33 14.50 8.99 4.97
C ILE A 33 15.84 8.30 5.13
N SER A 34 16.22 8.02 6.38
CA SER A 34 17.45 7.26 6.65
C SER A 34 17.28 5.79 6.30
N SER A 35 18.32 5.21 5.71
CA SER A 35 18.46 3.77 5.49
C SER A 35 18.68 2.97 6.77
N SER A 36 18.92 3.61 7.93
CA SER A 36 19.24 2.90 9.18
C SER A 36 18.67 3.53 10.45
N ALA A 37 18.05 4.71 10.36
CA ALA A 37 17.40 5.36 11.49
C ALA A 37 15.87 5.21 11.41
N GLU A 38 15.26 5.31 12.58
CA GLU A 38 13.81 5.33 12.74
C GLU A 38 13.20 6.55 12.03
N PHE A 39 12.04 6.35 11.40
CA PHE A 39 11.21 7.40 10.82
C PHE A 39 9.74 7.21 11.20
N ASN A 40 8.97 8.30 11.18
CA ASN A 40 7.54 8.27 11.45
C ASN A 40 6.75 7.91 10.19
N PHE A 41 6.01 6.81 10.25
CA PHE A 41 4.99 6.46 9.26
C PHE A 41 3.62 6.91 9.75
N THR A 42 2.88 7.61 8.89
CA THR A 42 1.48 7.95 9.08
C THR A 42 0.74 7.80 7.78
N TRP A 43 -0.33 7.00 7.80
CA TRP A 43 -1.16 6.76 6.63
C TRP A 43 -2.63 6.75 7.00
N VAL A 44 -3.47 7.32 6.14
CA VAL A 44 -4.91 7.45 6.37
C VAL A 44 -5.64 6.63 5.31
N SER A 45 -6.44 5.67 5.75
CA SER A 45 -7.29 4.89 4.86
C SER A 45 -8.35 5.77 4.20
N SER A 46 -8.67 5.51 2.94
CA SER A 46 -9.84 6.09 2.28
C SER A 46 -11.12 5.33 2.58
N ARG A 47 -11.05 4.22 3.34
CA ARG A 47 -12.19 3.35 3.60
C ARG A 47 -13.05 3.89 4.71
N TYR A 48 -14.27 4.25 4.34
CA TYR A 48 -15.31 4.68 5.24
C TYR A 48 -16.64 4.01 4.89
N PHE A 49 -17.53 3.94 5.88
CA PHE A 49 -18.92 3.50 5.74
C PHE A 49 -19.13 2.06 5.23
N GLU A 50 -19.11 1.82 3.91
CA GLU A 50 -19.37 0.49 3.32
C GLU A 50 -18.12 -0.39 3.30
N GLU A 51 -16.94 0.17 3.54
CA GLU A 51 -15.72 -0.60 3.71
C GLU A 51 -15.10 -0.31 5.07
N SER A 52 -14.55 -1.34 5.70
CA SER A 52 -13.87 -1.24 6.98
C SER A 52 -12.46 -1.78 6.85
N SER A 53 -11.48 -0.88 6.93
CA SER A 53 -10.07 -1.20 7.09
C SER A 53 -9.86 -1.98 8.39
N GLN A 54 -9.17 -3.11 8.32
CA GLN A 54 -8.89 -3.99 9.46
C GLN A 54 -7.47 -3.79 9.98
N SER A 55 -6.51 -3.78 9.05
CA SER A 55 -5.08 -3.71 9.37
C SER A 55 -4.27 -3.22 8.18
N VAL A 56 -3.09 -2.70 8.47
CA VAL A 56 -2.11 -2.30 7.47
C VAL A 56 -0.76 -2.97 7.73
N SER A 57 -0.15 -3.51 6.68
CA SER A 57 1.25 -3.89 6.66
C SER A 57 2.04 -2.91 5.79
N VAL A 58 3.26 -2.57 6.24
CA VAL A 58 4.13 -1.62 5.54
C VAL A 58 5.40 -2.34 5.10
N LEU A 59 5.71 -2.22 3.81
CA LEU A 59 6.92 -2.78 3.22
C LEU A 59 7.76 -1.68 2.59
N LEU A 60 9.07 -1.92 2.53
CA LEU A 60 10.02 -1.11 1.81
C LEU A 60 10.63 -1.93 0.67
N ALA A 61 10.34 -1.57 -0.56
CA ALA A 61 10.76 -2.29 -1.74
C ALA A 61 11.67 -1.43 -2.63
N PRO A 62 12.66 -2.00 -3.35
CA PRO A 62 13.40 -1.27 -4.38
C PRO A 62 12.46 -0.78 -5.49
N ASN A 63 12.71 0.40 -6.05
CA ASN A 63 11.89 1.01 -7.12
C ASN A 63 12.00 0.29 -8.49
N ALA A 64 12.40 -0.99 -8.52
CA ALA A 64 12.61 -1.76 -9.75
C ALA A 64 11.58 -2.91 -9.84
N ASN A 65 10.45 -2.64 -10.50
CA ASN A 65 9.55 -3.60 -11.13
C ASN A 65 8.82 -4.67 -10.29
N PHE A 66 9.12 -4.87 -9.00
CA PHE A 66 8.43 -5.89 -8.18
C PHE A 66 8.21 -5.42 -6.72
N PRO A 67 7.03 -4.88 -6.37
CA PRO A 67 6.76 -4.40 -5.01
C PRO A 67 6.62 -5.51 -3.94
N LEU A 68 6.72 -6.79 -4.32
CA LEU A 68 6.54 -7.94 -3.42
C LEU A 68 7.85 -8.50 -2.85
N GLU A 69 9.00 -8.09 -3.38
CA GLU A 69 10.32 -8.36 -2.77
C GLU A 69 10.75 -7.11 -2.00
N GLY A 70 10.27 -6.99 -0.76
CA GLY A 70 10.53 -5.85 0.11
C GLY A 70 10.77 -6.26 1.55
N ILE A 71 11.38 -5.36 2.32
CA ILE A 71 11.56 -5.52 3.76
C ILE A 71 10.25 -5.18 4.43
N VAL A 72 9.72 -6.08 5.24
CA VAL A 72 8.55 -5.80 6.08
C VAL A 72 9.01 -4.89 7.21
N LEU A 73 8.52 -3.64 7.22
CA LEU A 73 8.81 -2.67 8.27
C LEU A 73 7.80 -2.78 9.41
N ALA A 74 6.55 -3.09 9.09
CA ALA A 74 5.51 -3.36 10.07
C ALA A 74 4.48 -4.34 9.49
N LYS A 75 3.84 -5.09 10.38
CA LYS A 75 2.83 -6.07 10.03
C LYS A 75 1.60 -5.90 10.91
N ASP A 76 0.43 -6.02 10.30
CA ASP A 76 -0.87 -6.04 10.98
C ASP A 76 -1.08 -4.84 11.93
N LEU A 77 -0.63 -3.64 11.52
CA LEU A 77 -0.82 -2.43 12.30
C LEU A 77 -2.31 -2.20 12.52
N THR A 78 -2.67 -1.94 13.78
CA THR A 78 -4.01 -1.52 14.17
C THR A 78 -4.13 0.00 14.08
N PRO A 79 -5.32 0.53 13.76
CA PRO A 79 -5.51 1.96 13.65
C PRO A 79 -5.40 2.65 15.02
N ILE A 80 -4.78 3.83 15.02
CA ILE A 80 -4.69 4.70 16.22
C ILE A 80 -5.91 5.63 16.35
N SER A 81 -6.72 5.75 15.30
CA SER A 81 -7.96 6.51 15.25
C SER A 81 -8.90 5.90 14.22
N SER A 82 -10.20 5.84 14.51
CA SER A 82 -11.22 5.22 13.65
C SER A 82 -11.60 6.05 12.41
N GLY A 83 -11.03 7.24 12.23
CA GLY A 83 -11.41 8.17 11.17
C GLY A 83 -12.53 9.13 11.59
N VAL A 84 -12.69 10.24 10.87
CA VAL A 84 -13.75 11.23 11.06
C VAL A 84 -14.27 11.71 9.70
N GLY A 85 -15.60 11.83 9.56
CA GLY A 85 -16.22 12.29 8.32
C GLY A 85 -16.02 11.32 7.15
N GLU A 86 -15.47 11.81 6.05
CA GLU A 86 -15.20 11.05 4.81
C GLU A 86 -13.79 10.42 4.78
N SER A 87 -13.11 10.37 5.93
CA SER A 87 -11.80 9.74 6.04
C SER A 87 -11.89 8.46 6.87
N GLY A 88 -11.24 7.41 6.39
CA GLY A 88 -11.08 6.16 7.10
C GLY A 88 -10.11 6.26 8.29
N PRO A 89 -9.80 5.12 8.92
CA PRO A 89 -8.91 5.09 10.07
C PRO A 89 -7.49 5.56 9.77
N THR A 90 -6.82 6.06 10.79
CA THR A 90 -5.42 6.51 10.74
C THR A 90 -4.51 5.46 11.35
N TYR A 91 -3.41 5.17 10.66
CA TYR A 91 -2.36 4.27 11.09
C TYR A 91 -1.07 5.04 11.34
N TYR A 92 -0.36 4.65 12.40
CA TYR A 92 0.91 5.26 12.80
C TYR A 92 1.85 4.20 13.36
N ALA A 93 3.12 4.28 12.98
CA ALA A 93 4.19 3.51 13.60
C ALA A 93 5.55 4.20 13.43
N PRO A 94 6.45 4.12 14.42
CA PRO A 94 7.87 4.33 14.19
C PRO A 94 8.43 3.12 13.42
N LEU A 95 9.07 3.36 12.28
CA LEU A 95 9.60 2.31 11.40
C LEU A 95 11.11 2.50 11.20
N THR A 96 11.85 1.39 11.16
CA THR A 96 13.29 1.41 10.90
C THR A 96 13.61 0.42 9.78
N PRO A 97 14.26 0.83 8.69
CA PRO A 97 14.77 -0.10 7.70
C PRO A 97 15.93 -0.91 8.26
N GLU A 98 15.79 -2.24 8.31
CA GLU A 98 16.87 -3.14 8.74
C GLU A 98 17.50 -3.83 7.52
N PHE A 99 18.56 -3.22 6.99
CA PHE A 99 19.37 -3.84 5.95
C PHE A 99 20.55 -4.61 6.53
N VAL A 100 20.95 -5.69 5.86
CA VAL A 100 22.16 -6.45 6.23
C VAL A 100 23.39 -5.55 6.09
N ALA A 101 24.24 -5.51 7.13
CA ALA A 101 25.28 -4.50 7.34
C ALA A 101 26.35 -4.36 6.23
N SER A 102 26.41 -5.27 5.26
CA SER A 102 27.38 -5.26 4.16
C SER A 102 26.90 -4.55 2.89
N SER A 103 25.71 -3.95 2.89
CA SER A 103 25.10 -3.36 1.71
C SER A 103 24.64 -1.92 1.97
N SER A 104 25.23 -0.97 1.25
CA SER A 104 24.76 0.41 1.20
C SER A 104 23.47 0.47 0.38
N HIS A 105 22.33 0.62 1.04
CA HIS A 105 21.02 0.74 0.39
C HIS A 105 20.59 2.19 0.40
N THR A 106 20.96 2.89 -0.67
CA THR A 106 20.63 4.30 -0.89
C THR A 106 20.00 4.47 -2.27
N GLY A 107 19.24 5.54 -2.46
CA GLY A 107 18.54 5.83 -3.72
C GLY A 107 17.05 5.62 -3.61
N ASP A 108 16.38 5.41 -4.74
CA ASP A 108 14.92 5.41 -4.79
C ASP A 108 14.33 4.06 -4.38
N PHE A 109 13.42 4.13 -3.42
CA PHE A 109 12.64 3.02 -2.89
C PHE A 109 11.17 3.37 -2.94
N VAL A 110 10.34 2.35 -2.75
CA VAL A 110 8.90 2.47 -2.66
C VAL A 110 8.46 1.97 -1.29
N LEU A 111 7.76 2.82 -0.56
CA LEU A 111 6.96 2.37 0.57
C LEU A 111 5.65 1.80 0.05
N VAL A 112 5.35 0.58 0.46
CA VAL A 112 4.15 -0.15 0.08
C VAL A 112 3.27 -0.29 1.31
N VAL A 113 2.05 0.20 1.22
CA VAL A 113 1.00 -0.05 2.21
C VAL A 113 0.08 -1.12 1.66
N VAL A 114 0.05 -2.26 2.33
CA VAL A 114 -0.92 -3.33 2.08
C VAL A 114 -2.00 -3.22 3.13
N GLU A 115 -3.22 -2.96 2.70
CA GLU A 115 -4.37 -2.78 3.58
C GLU A 115 -5.34 -3.95 3.42
N ASP A 116 -5.63 -4.62 4.52
CA ASP A 116 -6.69 -5.62 4.61
C ASP A 116 -7.98 -4.94 5.01
N TYR A 117 -9.07 -5.28 4.33
CA TYR A 117 -10.37 -4.67 4.57
C TYR A 117 -11.52 -5.64 4.38
N THR A 118 -12.68 -5.26 4.89
CA THR A 118 -13.95 -5.98 4.66
C THR A 118 -14.97 -5.02 4.07
N ALA A 119 -15.64 -5.42 2.99
CA ALA A 119 -16.79 -4.69 2.45
C ALA A 119 -18.09 -5.12 3.14
N TYR A 120 -19.02 -4.18 3.31
CA TYR A 120 -20.31 -4.41 3.94
C TYR A 120 -21.14 -5.39 3.10
N GLY A 121 -21.51 -6.52 3.70
CA GLY A 121 -22.19 -7.62 3.00
C GLY A 121 -21.31 -8.35 1.96
N GLY A 122 -20.01 -8.06 1.91
CA GLY A 122 -19.05 -8.61 0.97
C GLY A 122 -18.00 -9.51 1.63
N ASN A 123 -17.01 -9.91 0.84
CA ASN A 123 -15.87 -10.69 1.30
C ASN A 123 -14.73 -9.78 1.79
N ALA A 124 -13.79 -10.37 2.53
CA ALA A 124 -12.51 -9.73 2.80
C ALA A 124 -11.77 -9.43 1.49
N GLY A 125 -11.09 -8.30 1.45
CA GLY A 125 -10.31 -7.83 0.33
C GLY A 125 -8.96 -7.27 0.79
N MET A 126 -8.10 -7.02 -0.19
CA MET A 126 -6.79 -6.42 0.02
C MET A 126 -6.58 -5.32 -1.01
N SER A 127 -6.01 -4.19 -0.59
CA SER A 127 -5.55 -3.15 -1.51
C SER A 127 -4.12 -2.75 -1.23
N VAL A 128 -3.50 -2.11 -2.21
CA VAL A 128 -2.11 -1.70 -2.13
C VAL A 128 -1.96 -0.25 -2.57
N GLU A 129 -1.29 0.54 -1.75
CA GLU A 129 -0.91 1.94 -2.02
C GLU A 129 0.61 2.06 -2.00
N TYR A 130 1.17 2.98 -2.79
CA TYR A 130 2.62 3.12 -2.96
C TYR A 130 3.05 4.58 -2.79
N GLU A 131 4.21 4.81 -2.20
CA GLU A 131 4.83 6.13 -2.14
C GLU A 131 6.32 6.01 -2.48
N THR A 132 6.80 6.87 -3.38
CA THR A 132 8.23 6.89 -3.72
C THR A 132 8.99 7.72 -2.70
N ILE A 133 10.07 7.17 -2.19
CA ILE A 133 10.96 7.84 -1.24
C ILE A 133 12.43 7.60 -1.63
N THR A 134 13.32 8.41 -1.10
CA THR A 134 14.76 8.22 -1.25
C THR A 134 15.36 7.77 0.09
N LEU A 135 16.14 6.68 0.09
CA LEU A 135 16.96 6.27 1.23
C LEU A 135 18.34 6.93 1.18
N ASN A 136 18.82 7.42 2.33
CA ASN A 136 20.17 7.96 2.51
C ASN A 136 21.00 7.28 3.60
#